data_AF-A0A060CHB6-F1
#
_entry.id   AF-A0A060CHB6-F1
#
_cell.length_a   1.000
_cell.length_b   1.000
_cell.length_c   1.000
_cell.angle_alpha   90.00
_cell.angle_beta   90.00
_cell.angle_gamma   90.00
#
_symmetry.space_group_name_H-M   'P 1'
#
loop_
_entity.id
_entity.type
_entity.pdbx_description
1 polymer ?
#
loop_
_entity_poly.entity_id
_entity_poly.type
_entity_poly.pdbx_seq_one_letter_code
_entity_poly.pdbx_strand_id
1 'polypeptide(L)'
;MRSYIEEKITADLNITFSSDRYIEFNDTNATKGKATQQLAEKLGIKMEEVIAVGDNGNDLSMIEASGLGVCMQNGRDFVKAKAQYVTENDNNND
;
A
#
# COMPACT_ATOMS: atom_id res chain seq x y z
N MET A 1 5.89 -15.20 11.82
CA MET A 1 4.72 -14.41 12.28
C MET A 1 3.70 -14.26 11.17
N ARG A 2 4.02 -13.63 10.03
CA ARG A 2 3.09 -13.47 8.90
C ARG A 2 2.39 -14.77 8.46
N SER A 3 3.17 -15.81 8.15
CA SER A 3 2.61 -17.11 7.76
C SER A 3 1.75 -17.75 8.86
N TYR A 4 2.06 -17.51 10.14
CA TYR A 4 1.24 -18.00 11.25
C TYR A 4 -0.11 -17.28 11.30
N ILE A 5 -0.14 -15.96 11.09
CA ILE A 5 -1.38 -15.19 11.03
C ILE A 5 -2.21 -15.60 9.81
N GLU A 6 -1.59 -15.68 8.63
CA GLU A 6 -2.26 -16.09 7.39
C GLU A 6 -2.82 -17.52 7.48
N GLU A 7 -2.18 -18.43 8.23
CA GLU A 7 -2.68 -19.80 8.44
C GLU A 7 -3.81 -19.87 9.49
N LYS A 8 -3.72 -19.09 10.57
CA LYS A 8 -4.64 -19.21 11.72
C LYS A 8 -5.86 -18.29 11.67
N ILE A 9 -5.78 -17.17 10.95
CA ILE A 9 -6.87 -16.21 10.87
C ILE A 9 -7.64 -16.46 9.57
N THR A 10 -8.82 -17.05 9.70
CA THR A 10 -9.75 -17.30 8.58
C THR A 10 -10.85 -16.25 8.49
N ALA A 11 -10.87 -15.27 9.41
CA ALA A 11 -11.79 -14.16 9.35
C ALA A 11 -11.48 -13.30 8.14
N ASP A 12 -12.53 -12.85 7.44
CA ASP A 12 -12.40 -11.95 6.30
C ASP A 12 -12.03 -10.56 6.82
N LEU A 13 -10.73 -10.25 6.77
CA LEU A 13 -10.13 -9.01 7.28
C LEU A 13 -9.07 -8.50 6.32
N ASN A 14 -8.90 -7.19 6.27
CA ASN A 14 -7.72 -6.59 5.66
C ASN A 14 -6.55 -6.69 6.65
N ILE A 15 -5.71 -7.71 6.50
CA ILE A 15 -4.52 -7.93 7.32
C ILE A 15 -3.30 -7.40 6.58
N THR A 16 -2.69 -6.34 7.12
CA THR A 16 -1.50 -5.72 6.51
C THR A 16 -0.36 -5.59 7.51
N PHE A 17 0.82 -5.30 6.97
CA PHE A 17 2.05 -5.14 7.74
C PHE A 17 2.68 -3.81 7.32
N SER A 18 2.85 -2.90 8.27
CA SER A 18 3.56 -1.63 8.10
C SER A 18 5.05 -1.72 8.46
N SER A 19 5.48 -2.85 9.03
CA SER A 19 6.89 -3.23 9.22
C SER A 19 6.97 -4.72 9.57
N ASP A 20 8.19 -5.24 9.81
CA ASP A 20 8.37 -6.60 10.33
C ASP A 20 7.91 -6.77 11.80
N ARG A 21 7.51 -5.67 12.46
CA ARG A 21 7.12 -5.64 13.88
C ARG A 21 5.63 -5.43 14.09
N TYR A 22 4.93 -4.82 13.14
CA TYR A 22 3.55 -4.38 13.31
C TYR A 22 2.62 -5.09 12.34
N ILE A 23 1.49 -5.55 12.89
CA ILE A 23 0.41 -6.18 12.16
C ILE A 23 -0.84 -5.35 12.39
N GLU A 24 -1.54 -5.05 11.31
CA GLU A 24 -2.76 -4.24 11.32
C GLU A 24 -3.92 -5.10 10.84
N PHE A 25 -4.97 -5.17 11.67
CA PHE A 25 -6.22 -5.84 11.36
C PHE A 25 -7.29 -4.78 11.16
N ASN A 26 -7.78 -4.66 9.94
CA ASN A 26 -8.83 -3.71 9.59
C ASN A 26 -10.02 -4.42 8.95
N ASP A 27 -11.14 -3.70 8.84
CA ASP A 27 -12.24 -4.11 7.97
C ASP A 27 -11.72 -4.36 6.54
N THR A 28 -12.29 -5.34 5.83
CA THR A 28 -11.88 -5.69 4.46
C THR A 28 -12.00 -4.53 3.48
N ASN A 29 -12.82 -3.53 3.79
CA ASN A 29 -12.98 -2.32 3.00
C ASN A 29 -12.06 -1.18 3.42
N ALA A 30 -11.40 -1.26 4.56
CA ALA A 30 -10.51 -0.22 5.05
C ALA A 30 -9.09 -0.40 4.47
N THR A 31 -8.93 -0.04 3.19
CA THR A 31 -7.64 -0.02 2.49
C THR A 31 -7.24 1.40 2.10
N LYS A 32 -5.93 1.68 1.99
CA LYS A 32 -5.45 2.98 1.51
C LYS A 32 -5.94 3.27 0.09
N GLY A 33 -5.99 2.26 -0.79
CA GLY A 33 -6.50 2.42 -2.15
C GLY A 33 -7.96 2.89 -2.21
N LYS A 34 -8.85 2.29 -1.41
CA LYS A 34 -10.25 2.75 -1.32
C LYS A 34 -10.34 4.17 -0.76
N ALA A 35 -9.55 4.50 0.25
CA ALA A 35 -9.50 5.85 0.80
C ALA A 35 -9.02 6.88 -0.24
N THR A 36 -7.98 6.56 -1.01
CA THR A 36 -7.48 7.42 -2.10
C THR A 36 -8.54 7.64 -3.18
N GLN A 37 -9.23 6.59 -3.61
CA GLN A 37 -10.31 6.69 -4.61
C GLN A 37 -11.46 7.59 -4.11
N GLN A 38 -11.90 7.39 -2.87
CA GLN A 38 -12.95 8.22 -2.27
C GLN A 38 -12.53 9.69 -2.15
N LEU A 39 -11.27 9.96 -1.82
CA LEU A 39 -10.76 11.32 -1.75
C LEU A 39 -10.68 11.95 -3.14
N ALA A 40 -10.16 11.23 -4.14
CA ALA A 40 -10.07 11.70 -5.51
C ALA A 40 -11.47 12.07 -6.06
N GLU A 41 -12.48 11.21 -5.83
CA GLU A 41 -13.86 11.48 -6.19
C GLU A 41 -14.40 12.77 -5.55
N LYS A 42 -14.18 12.97 -4.25
CA LYS A 42 -14.60 14.18 -3.52
C LYS A 42 -13.95 15.45 -4.08
N LEU A 43 -12.74 15.34 -4.60
CA LEU A 43 -11.99 16.44 -5.17
C LEU A 43 -12.23 16.64 -6.68
N GLY A 44 -13.00 15.75 -7.32
CA GLY A 44 -13.20 15.77 -8.76
C GLY A 44 -11.92 15.45 -9.56
N ILE A 45 -10.99 14.71 -8.96
CA ILE A 45 -9.71 14.30 -9.56
C ILE A 45 -9.87 12.88 -10.09
N LYS A 46 -9.43 12.63 -11.33
CA LYS A 46 -9.42 11.27 -11.87
C LYS A 46 -8.28 10.47 -11.28
N MET A 47 -8.45 9.16 -11.11
CA MET A 47 -7.37 8.32 -10.60
C MET A 47 -6.12 8.34 -11.49
N GLU A 48 -6.27 8.57 -12.81
CA GLU A 48 -5.13 8.74 -13.73
C GLU A 48 -4.26 9.97 -13.40
N GLU A 49 -4.81 10.95 -12.68
CA GLU A 49 -4.12 12.18 -12.24
C GLU A 49 -3.49 12.03 -10.84
N VAL A 50 -3.64 10.87 -10.21
CA VAL A 50 -3.13 10.60 -8.86
C VAL A 50 -1.80 9.86 -8.91
N ILE A 51 -0.84 10.34 -8.12
CA ILE A 51 0.40 9.65 -7.79
C ILE A 51 0.30 9.13 -6.36
N ALA A 52 0.52 7.85 -6.14
CA ALA A 52 0.66 7.26 -4.81
C ALA A 52 2.10 6.81 -4.59
N VAL A 53 2.66 7.14 -3.42
CA VAL A 53 4.03 6.80 -3.03
C VAL A 53 3.99 6.02 -1.71
N GLY A 54 4.64 4.86 -1.66
CA GLY A 54 4.71 4.05 -0.45
C GLY A 54 5.84 3.02 -0.48
N ASP A 55 5.96 2.22 0.58
CA ASP A 55 7.10 1.33 0.79
C ASP A 55 6.70 -0.05 1.35
N ASN A 56 5.49 -0.20 1.88
CA ASN A 56 5.09 -1.39 2.62
C ASN A 56 3.75 -2.00 2.20
N GLY A 57 3.38 -3.10 2.86
CA GLY A 57 2.20 -3.89 2.48
C GLY A 57 0.88 -3.13 2.60
N ASN A 58 0.76 -2.21 3.55
CA ASN A 58 -0.43 -1.37 3.70
C ASN A 58 -0.55 -0.29 2.59
N ASP A 59 0.52 -0.01 1.85
CA ASP A 59 0.54 0.93 0.72
C ASP A 59 0.17 0.30 -0.62
N LEU A 60 0.29 -1.03 -0.73
CA LEU A 60 0.14 -1.74 -2.00
C LEU A 60 -1.18 -1.41 -2.70
N SER A 61 -2.28 -1.37 -1.95
CA SER A 61 -3.61 -1.05 -2.49
C SER A 61 -3.71 0.34 -3.12
N MET A 62 -3.02 1.36 -2.60
CA MET A 62 -3.04 2.71 -3.21
C MET A 62 -2.07 2.83 -4.38
N ILE A 63 -0.95 2.09 -4.34
CA ILE A 63 0.03 2.02 -5.43
C ILE A 63 -0.63 1.38 -6.67
N GLU A 64 -1.35 0.27 -6.51
CA GLU A 64 -2.04 -0.40 -7.63
C GLU A 64 -3.24 0.41 -8.16
N ALA A 65 -3.91 1.19 -7.30
CA ALA A 65 -5.12 1.93 -7.69
C ALA A 65 -4.84 3.27 -8.40
N SER A 66 -3.64 3.84 -8.24
CA SER A 66 -3.33 5.19 -8.73
C SER A 66 -2.84 5.17 -10.18
N GLY A 67 -3.02 6.30 -10.89
CA GLY A 67 -2.51 6.48 -12.25
C GLY A 67 -1.01 6.25 -12.36
N LEU A 68 -0.27 6.67 -11.33
CA LEU A 68 1.14 6.32 -11.13
C LEU A 68 1.38 5.84 -9.69
N GLY A 69 1.66 4.55 -9.55
CA GLY A 69 2.14 3.96 -8.31
C GLY A 69 3.67 4.02 -8.23
N VAL A 70 4.18 4.49 -7.10
CA VAL A 70 5.60 4.64 -6.82
C VAL A 70 5.98 3.86 -5.56
N CYS A 71 7.06 3.09 -5.65
CA CYS A 71 7.67 2.46 -4.48
C CYS A 71 8.97 3.17 -4.10
N MET A 72 9.19 3.41 -2.81
CA MET A 72 10.48 3.90 -2.32
C MET A 72 11.60 2.87 -2.57
N GLN A 73 12.85 3.34 -2.73
CA GLN A 73 14.02 2.50 -2.99
C GLN A 73 14.20 1.41 -1.93
N ASN A 74 13.95 1.73 -0.66
CA ASN A 74 14.03 0.80 0.47
C ASN A 74 12.71 0.06 0.75
N GLY A 75 11.70 0.23 -0.10
CA GLY A 75 10.44 -0.49 0.00
C GLY A 75 10.56 -1.99 -0.25
N ARG A 76 9.53 -2.73 0.16
CA ARG A 76 9.49 -4.18 0.03
C ARG A 76 9.46 -4.62 -1.44
N ASP A 77 10.12 -5.73 -1.74
CA ASP A 77 10.23 -6.24 -3.12
C ASP A 77 8.86 -6.50 -3.77
N PHE A 78 7.89 -7.01 -3.00
CA PHE A 78 6.53 -7.25 -3.52
C PHE A 78 5.76 -5.95 -3.80
N VAL A 79 6.14 -4.84 -3.18
CA VAL A 79 5.57 -3.51 -3.46
C VAL A 79 6.26 -2.91 -4.70
N LYS A 80 7.59 -3.01 -4.78
CA LYS A 80 8.37 -2.60 -5.97
C LYS A 80 7.89 -3.29 -7.24
N ALA A 81 7.60 -4.58 -7.17
CA ALA A 81 7.10 -5.38 -8.30
C ALA A 81 5.73 -4.92 -8.84
N LYS A 82 5.01 -4.11 -8.07
CA LYS A 82 3.66 -3.61 -8.38
C LYS A 82 3.62 -2.12 -8.71
N ALA A 83 4.69 -1.40 -8.39
CA ALA A 83 4.85 0.00 -8.74
C ALA A 83 5.32 0.17 -10.19
N GLN A 84 4.89 1.26 -10.81
CA GLN A 84 5.34 1.68 -12.14
C GLN A 84 6.68 2.41 -12.09
N TYR A 85 7.05 2.93 -10.91
CA TYR A 85 8.32 3.59 -10.67
C TYR A 85 8.88 3.21 -9.30
N VAL A 86 10.20 3.02 -9.22
CA VAL A 86 10.93 2.86 -7.97
C VAL A 86 11.88 4.05 -7.83
N THR A 87 11.86 4.71 -6.67
CA THR A 87 12.73 5.89 -6.46
C THR A 87 14.21 5.49 -6.45
N GLU A 88 15.08 6.44 -6.82
CA GLU A 88 16.54 6.24 -6.80
C GLU A 88 17.10 6.25 -5.37
N ASN A 89 16.56 7.12 -4.51
CA ASN A 89 16.96 7.26 -3.11
C ASN A 89 15.93 6.62 -2.18
N ASP A 90 16.40 6.18 -1.02
CA ASP A 90 15.53 5.77 0.08
C ASP A 90 15.01 6.97 0.89
N ASN A 91 14.16 6.70 1.88
CA ASN A 91 13.65 7.70 2.83
C ASN A 91 14.29 7.61 4.22
N ASN A 92 15.39 6.86 4.35
CA ASN A 92 16.08 6.62 5.62
C ASN A 92 17.42 7.36 5.69
N ASN A 93 17.90 7.92 4.59
CA ASN A 93 19.16 8.64 4.48
C ASN A 93 18.92 9.98 3.76
N ASP A 94 19.52 11.06 4.28
CA ASP A 94 19.52 12.41 3.69
C ASP A 94 20.67 12.60 2.68
#